data_AF-A0A1K0FPW1-F1
#
_entry.id   AF-A0A1K0FPW1-F1
#
_cell.length_a   1.000
_cell.length_b   1.000
_cell.length_c   1.000
_cell.angle_alpha   90.00
_cell.angle_beta   90.00
_cell.angle_gamma   90.00
#
_symmetry.space_group_name_H-M   'P 1'
#
loop_
_entity.id
_entity.type
_entity.pdbx_description
1 polymer ?
#
loop_
_entity_poly.entity_id
_entity_poly.type
_entity_poly.pdbx_seq_one_letter_code
_entity_poly.pdbx_strand_id
1 'polypeptide(L)' 'MQQAVLDLLLDQRPDVVLLDMGAVTFLDAAGIRALLTCRCDAQQLGNRLQIRRAHERVRRVLAICEVEHLFH' A
#
# COMPACT_ATOMS: atom_id res chain seq x y z
N MET A 1 4.75 5.64 7.47
CA MET A 1 4.21 4.48 6.73
C MET A 1 5.32 3.76 5.96
N GLN A 2 5.95 4.41 4.97
CA GLN A 2 6.96 3.77 4.11
C GLN A 2 8.08 3.06 4.89
N GLN A 3 8.74 3.76 5.82
CA GLN A 3 9.84 3.16 6.60
C GLN A 3 9.41 1.89 7.33
N ALA A 4 8.24 1.92 7.99
CA ALA A 4 7.73 0.76 8.72
C ALA A 4 7.42 -0.44 7.80
N VAL A 5 6.99 -0.21 6.56
CA VAL A 5 6.79 -1.28 5.58
C VAL A 5 8.14 -1.86 5.13
N LEU A 6 9.13 -1.00 4.87
CA LEU A 6 10.47 -1.43 4.47
C LEU A 6 11.15 -2.27 5.57
N ASP A 7 11.11 -1.81 6.82
CA ASP A 7 11.69 -2.53 7.95
C ASP A 7 11.04 -3.92 8.09
N LEU A 8 9.71 -4.01 7.99
CA LEU A 8 8.99 -5.28 8.01
C LEU A 8 9.43 -6.23 6.88
N LEU A 9 9.59 -5.70 5.66
CA LEU A 9 10.01 -6.49 4.50
C LEU A 9 11.42 -7.03 4.67
N LEU A 10 12.34 -6.25 5.23
CA LEU A 10 13.73 -6.64 5.43
C LEU A 10 13.90 -7.66 6.57
N ASP A 11 13.20 -7.45 7.68
CA ASP A 11 13.35 -8.25 8.89
C ASP A 11 12.60 -9.59 8.81
N GLN A 12 11.35 -9.57 8.36
CA GLN A 12 10.48 -10.76 8.38
C GLN A 12 10.37 -11.46 7.02
N ARG A 13 10.68 -10.76 5.92
CA ARG A 13 10.58 -11.27 4.54
C ARG A 13 9.26 -12.00 4.24
N PRO A 14 8.09 -11.40 4.53
CA PRO A 14 6.81 -12.06 4.31
C PRO A 14 6.46 -12.13 2.82
N ASP A 15 5.87 -13.22 2.32
CA ASP A 15 5.41 -13.28 0.92
C ASP A 15 4.39 -12.18 0.58
N VAL A 16 3.61 -11.75 1.57
CA VAL A 16 2.54 -10.75 1.43
C VAL A 16 2.50 -9.83 2.66
N VAL A 17 2.49 -8.51 2.42
CA VAL A 17 2.20 -7.48 3.41
C VAL A 17 0.77 -6.97 3.22
N LEU A 18 -0.02 -6.97 4.29
CA LEU A 18 -1.39 -6.44 4.30
C LEU A 18 -1.42 -5.06 4.94
N LEU A 19 -1.86 -4.06 4.19
CA LEU A 19 -2.06 -2.70 4.66
C LEU A 19 -3.53 -2.51 5.05
N ASP A 20 -3.82 -2.42 6.35
CA ASP A 20 -5.17 -2.11 6.86
C ASP A 20 -5.44 -0.61 6.75
N MET A 21 -6.37 -0.24 5.87
CA MET A 21 -6.78 1.14 5.61
C MET A 21 -8.09 1.52 6.32
N GLY A 22 -8.57 0.71 7.27
CA GLY A 22 -9.85 0.89 7.96
C GLY A 22 -9.93 2.10 8.87
N ALA A 23 -8.81 2.75 9.19
CA ALA A 23 -8.77 4.02 9.92
C ALA A 23 -8.43 5.22 9.02
N VAL A 24 -8.13 4.99 7.73
CA VAL A 24 -7.73 6.04 6.80
C VAL A 24 -8.97 6.67 6.17
N THR A 25 -9.26 7.91 6.54
CA THR A 25 -10.45 8.64 6.07
C THR A 25 -10.16 9.55 4.87
N PHE A 26 -8.89 9.82 4.57
CA PHE A 26 -8.44 10.71 3.51
C PHE A 26 -7.16 10.18 2.87
N LEU A 27 -7.07 10.29 1.53
CA LEU A 27 -5.89 9.94 0.74
C LEU A 27 -5.68 11.02 -0.32
N ASP A 28 -4.48 11.60 -0.36
CA ASP A 28 -4.06 12.61 -1.33
C ASP A 28 -2.91 12.11 -2.21
N ALA A 29 -2.34 13.00 -3.02
CA ALA A 29 -1.20 12.69 -3.88
C ALA A 29 0.05 12.23 -3.10
N ALA A 30 0.27 12.75 -1.89
CA ALA A 30 1.40 12.32 -1.06
C ALA A 30 1.17 10.90 -0.52
N GLY A 31 -0.05 10.58 -0.10
CA GLY A 31 -0.45 9.24 0.30
C GLY A 31 -0.37 8.22 -0.84
N ILE A 32 -0.84 8.58 -2.04
CA ILE A 32 -0.70 7.74 -3.24
C ILE A 32 0.78 7.45 -3.54
N ARG A 33 1.61 8.49 -3.55
CA ARG A 33 3.06 8.32 -3.75
C ARG A 33 3.66 7.37 -2.73
N ALA A 34 3.31 7.52 -1.44
CA ALA A 34 3.82 6.65 -0.39
C ALA A 34 3.40 5.18 -0.59
N LEU A 35 2.17 4.91 -1.02
CA LEU A 35 1.70 3.54 -1.32
C LEU A 35 2.46 2.94 -2.50
N LEU A 36 2.67 3.72 -3.56
CA LEU A 36 3.43 3.27 -4.73
C LEU A 36 4.89 2.98 -4.39
N THR A 37 5.52 3.80 -3.56
CA THR A 37 6.88 3.53 -3.07
C THR A 37 6.94 2.24 -2.26
N CYS A 38 6.03 2.04 -1.29
CA CYS A 38 5.98 0.78 -0.53
C CYS A 38 5.82 -0.44 -1.43
N ARG A 39 4.99 -0.33 -2.48
CA ARG A 39 4.81 -1.40 -3.44
C ARG A 39 6.06 -1.65 -4.27
N CYS A 40 6.74 -0.60 -4.72
CA CYS A 40 8.00 -0.72 -5.44
C CYS A 40 9.04 -1.46 -4.60
N ASP A 41 9.20 -1.06 -3.33
CA ASP A 41 10.11 -1.69 -2.38
C ASP A 41 9.75 -3.19 -2.19
N ALA A 42 8.46 -3.50 -1.99
CA ALA A 42 7.99 -4.89 -1.90
C ALA A 42 8.29 -5.70 -3.16
N GLN A 43 8.03 -5.14 -4.35
CA GLN A 43 8.31 -5.82 -5.61
C GLN A 43 9.81 -6.08 -5.83
N GLN A 44 10.67 -5.12 -5.48
CA GLN A 44 12.13 -5.28 -5.59
C GLN A 44 12.65 -6.40 -4.69
N LEU A 45 11.99 -6.62 -3.55
CA LEU A 45 12.31 -7.68 -2.59
C LEU A 45 11.59 -9.01 -2.87
N GLY A 46 10.75 -9.07 -3.90
CA GLY A 46 10.00 -10.27 -4.29
C GLY A 46 8.70 -10.51 -3.50
N ASN A 47 8.27 -9.53 -2.71
CA ASN A 47 7.07 -9.59 -1.88
C ASN A 47 5.87 -8.92 -2.57
N ARG A 48 4.67 -9.20 -2.07
CA ARG A 48 3.43 -8.54 -2.53
C ARG A 48 2.90 -7.59 -1.45
N LEU A 49 2.28 -6.50 -1.88
CA LEU A 49 1.60 -5.55 -0.99
C LEU A 49 0.11 -5.50 -1.36
N GLN A 50 -0.78 -5.74 -0.40
CA GLN A 50 -2.23 -5.69 -0.60
C GLN A 50 -2.89 -4.69 0.34
N ILE A 51 -3.98 -4.08 -0.11
CA ILE A 51 -4.79 -3.17 0.72
C ILE A 51 -6.04 -3.91 1.22
N ARG A 52 -6.36 -3.76 2.50
CA ARG A 52 -7.58 -4.27 3.13
C ARG A 52 -8.33 -3.16 3.84
N ARG A 53 -9.65 -3.36 3.99
CA ARG A 53 -10.57 -2.49 4.76
C ARG A 53 -10.57 -0.99 4.38
N ALA A 54 -10.07 -0.63 3.20
CA ALA A 54 -10.18 0.75 2.69
C ALA A 54 -11.64 1.17 2.52
N HIS A 55 -11.99 2.33 3.06
CA HIS A 55 -13.28 2.99 2.85
C HIS A 55 -13.49 3.38 1.38
N GLU A 56 -14.74 3.57 0.97
CA GLU A 56 -15.11 3.91 -0.41
C GLU A 56 -14.38 5.17 -0.92
N ARG A 57 -14.20 6.19 -0.08
CA ARG A 57 -13.46 7.42 -0.45
C ARG A 57 -12.00 7.12 -0.83
N VAL A 58 -11.33 6.28 -0.06
CA VAL A 58 -9.95 5.85 -0.33
C VAL A 58 -9.89 5.01 -1.60
N ARG A 59 -10.81 4.04 -1.76
CA ARG A 59 -10.91 3.23 -2.98
C ARG A 59 -11.14 4.09 -4.22
N ARG A 60 -12.02 5.09 -4.12
CA ARG A 60 -12.31 6.01 -5.22
C ARG A 60 -11.07 6.81 -5.64
N VAL A 61 -10.24 7.26 -4.69
CA VAL A 61 -8.97 7.93 -5.03
C VAL A 61 -8.02 6.96 -5.73
N LEU A 62 -7.88 5.72 -5.23
CA LEU A 62 -7.05 4.69 -5.88
C LEU A 62 -7.53 4.37 -7.30
N ALA A 63 -8.85 4.33 -7.51
CA ALA A 63 -9.47 4.08 -8.82
C ALA A 63 -9.28 5.26 -9.78
N ILE A 64 -9.46 6.50 -9.33
CA ILE A 64 -9.21 7.72 -10.13
C ILE A 64 -7.76 7.79 -10.59
N CYS A 65 -6.83 7.40 -9.71
CA CYS A 65 -5.41 7.32 -10.05
C CYS A 65 -5.04 6.06 -10.85
N GLU A 66 -6.01 5.18 -11.15
CA GLU A 66 -5.83 3.89 -11.84
C GLU A 66 -4.82 2.95 -11.16
N VAL A 67 -4.60 3.09 -9.85
CA VAL A 67 -3.62 2.28 -9.09
C VAL A 67 -4.27 1.21 -8.22
N GLU A 68 -5.59 1.16 -8.12
CA GLU A 68 -6.28 0.15 -7.27
C GLU A 68 -5.87 -1.29 -7.62
N HIS A 69 -5.70 -1.58 -8.91
CA HIS A 69 -5.33 -2.90 -9.41
C HIS A 69 -3.94 -3.38 -8.98
N LEU A 70 -3.12 -2.48 -8.46
CA LEU A 70 -1.76 -2.76 -8.02
C LEU A 70 -1.69 -3.41 -6.63
N PHE A 71 -2.80 -3.44 -5.88
CA PHE A 71 -2.85 -3.81 -4.45
C PHE A 71 -3.77 -5.00 -4.14
N HIS A 72 -3.86 -5.98 -5.05
CA HIS A 72 -4.71 -7.17 -4.94
C HIS A 72 -4.08 -8.37 -4.23
#